data_AF-A0A0A2VA39-F1
#
_entry.id   AF-A0A0A2VA39-F1
#
_cell.length_a   1.000
_cell.length_b   1.000
_cell.length_c   1.000
_cell.angle_alpha   90.00
_cell.angle_beta   90.00
_cell.angle_gamma   90.00
#
_symmetry.space_group_name_H-M   'P 1'
#
loop_
_entity.id
_entity.type
_entity.pdbx_description
1 polymer ?
#
loop_
_entity_poly.entity_id
_entity_poly.type
_entity_poly.pdbx_seq_one_letter_code
_entity_poly.pdbx_strand_id
1 'polypeptide(L)'
;MATTTTTIQRNPKDSLKSTWRLDPNKDGWTMAHHFFGIFDLHQSYLDVPVPVHQKSEPVPYMPNWQMNAFIIVWGALPILGHQIFHTLTGRNMHIAVAYLYYGFALSTFAIHELRMLRRLGHRYGYLDGDKHARDGVPDATVRKVADSLLAAITFRPAILILLAYRSGLNPESLNLYLLPLQVALYPIVTDFWFYCTPNALLTIFADTEQEIFDIAVIPFLAFYSMKFIGLELNFYAFWMCHMYVWFTELLGHSGLRVHLHAASLIDGILGYFGVELALEDHDLHHRTGWKSSHNYGKQSRVWDTVFGTCADRIECKENNVNYDDIASFPLL
;
A
#
# COMPACT_ATOMS: atom_id res chain seq x y z
N MET A 1 -17.43 -46.86 -26.80
CA MET A 1 -18.01 -45.90 -25.83
C MET A 1 -17.32 -44.57 -26.05
N ALA A 2 -18.06 -43.56 -26.50
CA ALA A 2 -17.52 -42.21 -26.72
C ALA A 2 -17.48 -41.46 -25.38
N THR A 3 -16.31 -41.01 -24.98
CA THR A 3 -16.11 -40.22 -23.76
C THR A 3 -16.62 -38.82 -24.02
N THR A 4 -17.78 -38.47 -23.46
CA THR A 4 -18.34 -37.11 -23.52
C THR A 4 -17.48 -36.20 -22.65
N THR A 5 -16.62 -35.38 -23.27
CA THR A 5 -15.90 -34.32 -22.58
C THR A 5 -16.89 -33.24 -22.16
N THR A 6 -17.30 -33.22 -20.90
CA THR A 6 -18.03 -32.10 -20.31
C THR A 6 -17.08 -30.89 -20.27
N THR A 7 -17.17 -30.02 -21.27
CA THR A 7 -16.60 -28.67 -21.17
C THR A 7 -17.30 -27.93 -20.04
N ILE A 8 -16.66 -27.85 -18.89
CA ILE A 8 -17.11 -27.00 -17.78
C ILE A 8 -17.16 -25.58 -18.34
N GLN A 9 -18.37 -25.03 -18.47
CA GLN A 9 -18.57 -23.62 -18.83
C GLN A 9 -18.02 -22.81 -17.65
N ARG A 10 -16.81 -22.26 -17.79
CA ARG A 10 -16.24 -21.34 -16.80
C ARG A 10 -17.16 -20.12 -16.70
N ASN A 11 -17.44 -19.70 -15.46
CA ASN A 11 -18.24 -18.50 -15.23
C ASN A 11 -17.47 -17.32 -15.87
N PRO A 12 -18.09 -16.49 -16.72
CA PRO A 12 -17.42 -15.32 -17.28
C PRO A 12 -16.84 -14.39 -16.21
N LYS A 13 -17.38 -14.43 -14.98
CA LYS A 13 -16.86 -13.72 -13.82
C LYS A 13 -15.50 -14.23 -13.31
N ASP A 14 -15.06 -15.40 -13.75
CA ASP A 14 -13.76 -16.00 -13.37
C ASP A 14 -12.63 -15.60 -14.34
N SER A 15 -12.93 -14.74 -15.33
CA SER A 15 -11.92 -14.24 -16.27
C SER A 15 -10.95 -13.28 -15.57
N LEU A 16 -9.68 -13.68 -15.48
CA LEU A 16 -8.58 -12.84 -15.01
C LEU A 16 -8.07 -11.84 -16.06
N LYS A 17 -8.67 -11.82 -17.26
CA LYS A 17 -8.25 -10.92 -18.33
C LYS A 17 -8.69 -9.49 -18.04
N SER A 18 -7.78 -8.55 -18.28
CA SER A 18 -8.01 -7.10 -18.25
C SER A 18 -7.99 -6.55 -19.68
N THR A 19 -9.14 -6.55 -20.36
CA THR A 19 -9.31 -6.06 -21.74
C THR A 19 -10.21 -4.83 -21.85
N TRP A 20 -10.96 -4.46 -20.80
CA TRP A 20 -11.93 -3.37 -20.80
C TRP A 20 -11.38 -2.00 -21.24
N ARG A 21 -10.06 -1.77 -21.09
CA ARG A 21 -9.38 -0.53 -21.52
C ARG A 21 -9.05 -0.51 -23.02
N LEU A 22 -9.09 -1.66 -23.69
CA LEU A 22 -8.80 -1.82 -25.12
C LEU A 22 -10.03 -1.59 -25.99
N ASP A 23 -11.23 -1.60 -25.40
CA ASP A 23 -12.47 -1.37 -26.13
C ASP A 23 -12.62 0.11 -26.53
N PRO A 24 -12.56 0.46 -27.83
CA PRO A 24 -12.67 1.84 -28.28
C PRO A 24 -14.09 2.41 -28.09
N ASN A 25 -15.11 1.56 -28.04
CA ASN A 25 -16.51 1.99 -27.90
C ASN A 25 -16.93 2.14 -26.45
N LYS A 26 -16.13 1.60 -25.51
CA LYS A 26 -16.41 1.57 -24.08
C LYS A 26 -17.75 0.91 -23.77
N ASP A 27 -18.09 -0.13 -24.54
CA ASP A 27 -19.35 -0.83 -24.42
C ASP A 27 -19.42 -1.51 -23.04
N GLY A 28 -20.51 -1.28 -22.30
CA GLY A 28 -20.70 -1.84 -20.96
C GLY A 28 -19.90 -1.15 -19.83
N TRP A 29 -19.22 -0.04 -20.11
CA TRP A 29 -18.55 0.73 -19.05
C TRP A 29 -19.57 1.28 -18.05
N THR A 30 -19.24 1.14 -16.78
CA THR A 30 -19.98 1.69 -15.65
C THR A 30 -19.24 2.88 -15.03
N MET A 31 -19.84 3.53 -14.03
CA MET A 31 -19.16 4.59 -13.27
C MET A 31 -17.83 4.14 -12.66
N ALA A 32 -17.69 2.85 -12.32
CA ALA A 32 -16.42 2.30 -11.85
C ALA A 32 -15.31 2.36 -12.91
N HIS A 33 -15.64 2.14 -14.19
CA HIS A 33 -14.66 2.25 -15.28
C HIS A 33 -14.23 3.71 -15.47
N HIS A 34 -15.19 4.63 -15.43
CA HIS A 34 -14.93 6.06 -15.52
C HIS A 34 -14.12 6.58 -14.33
N PHE A 35 -14.32 6.05 -13.12
CA PHE A 35 -13.55 6.39 -11.92
C PHE A 35 -12.04 6.23 -12.16
N PHE A 36 -11.60 5.09 -12.70
CA PHE A 36 -10.18 4.88 -13.04
C PHE A 36 -9.66 5.89 -14.05
N GLY A 37 -10.46 6.26 -15.05
CA GLY A 37 -10.07 7.24 -16.07
C GLY A 37 -10.01 8.69 -15.56
N ILE A 38 -10.99 9.11 -14.76
CA ILE A 38 -11.08 10.48 -14.21
C ILE A 38 -9.88 10.78 -13.31
N PHE A 39 -9.51 9.83 -12.46
CA PHE A 39 -8.41 9.99 -11.52
C PHE A 39 -7.07 9.46 -12.05
N ASP A 40 -7.06 8.89 -13.26
CA ASP A 40 -5.87 8.33 -13.90
C ASP A 40 -5.17 7.26 -13.03
N LEU A 41 -5.96 6.28 -12.54
CA LEU A 41 -5.56 5.23 -11.59
C LEU A 41 -5.20 3.90 -12.26
N HIS A 42 -4.92 3.93 -13.56
CA HIS A 42 -4.51 2.75 -14.28
C HIS A 42 -3.11 2.29 -13.82
N GLN A 43 -2.87 0.98 -13.71
CA GLN A 43 -1.56 0.44 -13.34
C GLN A 43 -0.49 0.61 -14.42
N SER A 44 -0.90 0.75 -15.69
CA SER A 44 -0.01 0.82 -16.84
C SER A 44 -0.56 1.74 -17.93
N TYR A 45 0.30 2.37 -18.72
CA TYR A 45 -0.02 2.91 -20.04
C TYR A 45 -0.09 1.78 -21.06
N LEU A 46 -1.08 1.82 -21.96
CA LEU A 46 -1.29 0.75 -22.97
C LEU A 46 -0.35 0.90 -24.17
N ASP A 47 0.05 2.13 -24.44
CA ASP A 47 0.86 2.57 -25.58
C ASP A 47 2.36 2.62 -25.29
N VAL A 48 2.74 2.39 -24.03
CA VAL A 48 4.15 2.38 -23.60
C VAL A 48 4.54 0.93 -23.27
N PRO A 49 5.56 0.36 -23.94
CA PRO A 49 6.04 -0.98 -23.63
C PRO A 49 6.72 -0.99 -22.26
N VAL A 50 6.51 -2.08 -21.52
CA VAL A 50 7.12 -2.32 -20.21
C VAL A 50 8.40 -3.15 -20.39
N PRO A 51 9.53 -2.78 -19.77
CA PRO A 51 10.75 -3.58 -19.78
C PRO A 51 10.53 -4.97 -19.18
N VAL A 52 11.10 -5.99 -19.82
CA VAL A 52 11.08 -7.38 -19.34
C VAL A 52 12.51 -7.81 -19.07
N HIS A 53 12.74 -8.32 -17.86
CA HIS A 53 14.06 -8.72 -17.37
C HIS A 53 14.02 -10.20 -16.99
N GLN A 54 15.08 -10.93 -17.31
CA GLN A 54 15.27 -12.27 -16.74
C GLN A 54 15.49 -12.17 -15.23
N LYS A 55 15.01 -13.15 -14.47
CA LYS A 55 15.15 -13.20 -13.01
C LYS A 55 16.59 -13.10 -12.50
N SER A 56 17.55 -13.57 -13.31
CA SER A 56 18.98 -13.52 -13.02
C SER A 56 19.65 -12.20 -13.36
N GLU A 57 18.96 -11.27 -14.04
CA GLU A 57 19.51 -9.94 -14.28
C GLU A 57 19.58 -9.16 -12.96
N PRO A 58 20.60 -8.32 -12.76
CA PRO A 58 20.69 -7.50 -11.56
C PRO A 58 19.45 -6.61 -11.38
N VAL A 59 19.03 -6.42 -10.13
CA VAL A 59 17.87 -5.57 -9.77
C VAL A 59 18.38 -4.20 -9.28
N PRO A 60 17.85 -3.08 -9.79
CA PRO A 60 18.23 -1.75 -9.32
C PRO A 60 17.85 -1.55 -7.85
N TYR A 61 18.64 -0.77 -7.12
CA TYR A 61 18.41 -0.48 -5.72
C TYR A 61 17.74 0.88 -5.53
N MET A 62 16.72 0.97 -4.65
CA MET A 62 16.15 2.24 -4.23
C MET A 62 16.34 2.42 -2.72
N PRO A 63 17.17 3.40 -2.29
CA PRO A 63 17.40 3.63 -0.88
C PRO A 63 16.16 4.16 -0.16
N ASN A 64 15.95 3.67 1.07
CA ASN A 64 14.70 3.89 1.83
C ASN A 64 14.39 5.37 2.09
N TRP A 65 15.42 6.22 2.18
CA TRP A 65 15.26 7.65 2.44
C TRP A 65 14.39 8.36 1.40
N GLN A 66 14.35 7.89 0.14
CA GLN A 66 13.51 8.50 -0.89
C GLN A 66 12.01 8.34 -0.58
N MET A 67 11.61 7.18 -0.08
CA MET A 67 10.23 6.91 0.34
C MET A 67 9.88 7.69 1.61
N ASN A 68 10.78 7.71 2.59
CA ASN A 68 10.60 8.55 3.79
C ASN A 68 10.43 10.02 3.41
N ALA A 69 11.24 10.55 2.49
CA ALA A 69 11.13 11.93 2.02
C ALA A 69 9.77 12.19 1.36
N PHE A 70 9.30 11.29 0.50
CA PHE A 70 7.97 11.37 -0.10
C PHE A 70 6.87 11.43 0.97
N ILE A 71 6.88 10.47 1.90
CA ILE A 71 5.85 10.36 2.94
C ILE A 71 5.87 11.56 3.87
N ILE A 72 7.05 12.00 4.31
CA ILE A 72 7.19 13.14 5.21
C ILE A 72 6.69 14.41 4.53
N VAL A 73 7.11 14.68 3.29
CA VAL A 73 6.70 15.90 2.57
C VAL A 73 5.19 15.88 2.34
N TRP A 74 4.66 14.87 1.66
CA TRP A 74 3.24 14.86 1.28
C TRP A 74 2.32 14.61 2.47
N GLY A 75 2.75 13.83 3.46
CA GLY A 75 2.02 13.60 4.69
C GLY A 75 1.96 14.82 5.62
N ALA A 76 3.02 15.65 5.64
CA ALA A 76 3.05 16.86 6.45
C ALA A 76 2.30 18.04 5.84
N LEU A 77 2.14 18.11 4.51
CA LEU A 77 1.41 19.20 3.83
C LEU A 77 0.00 19.48 4.42
N PRO A 78 -0.89 18.49 4.65
CA PRO A 78 -2.18 18.76 5.27
C PRO A 78 -2.07 19.22 6.73
N ILE A 79 -1.08 18.74 7.47
CA ILE A 79 -0.82 19.20 8.85
C ILE A 79 -0.42 20.68 8.83
N LEU A 80 0.49 21.06 7.93
CA LEU A 80 0.93 22.45 7.75
C LEU A 80 -0.22 23.35 7.29
N GLY A 81 -1.02 22.91 6.32
CA GLY A 81 -2.19 23.65 5.86
C GLY A 81 -3.22 23.87 6.97
N HIS A 82 -3.44 22.86 7.83
CA HIS A 82 -4.27 23.00 9.02
C HIS A 82 -3.66 23.99 10.03
N GLN A 83 -2.34 23.97 10.27
CA GLN A 83 -1.69 24.90 11.20
C GLN A 83 -1.77 26.34 10.69
N ILE A 84 -1.59 26.56 9.39
CA ILE A 84 -1.73 27.87 8.75
C ILE A 84 -3.16 28.38 8.91
N PHE A 85 -4.18 27.54 8.63
CA PHE A 85 -5.58 27.90 8.86
C PHE A 85 -5.83 28.33 10.31
N HIS A 86 -5.31 27.56 11.27
CA HIS A 86 -5.45 27.88 12.69
C HIS A 86 -4.80 29.21 13.05
N THR A 87 -3.56 29.41 12.60
CA THR A 87 -2.77 30.62 12.87
C THR A 87 -3.43 31.88 12.29
N LEU A 88 -4.01 31.78 11.09
CA LEU A 88 -4.63 32.92 10.42
C LEU A 88 -6.03 33.26 10.95
N THR A 89 -6.78 32.26 11.43
CA THR A 89 -8.20 32.46 11.80
C THR A 89 -8.45 32.43 13.31
N GLY A 90 -7.49 31.93 14.09
CA GLY A 90 -7.66 31.60 15.52
C GLY A 90 -8.66 30.46 15.77
N ARG A 91 -9.18 29.81 14.72
CA ARG A 91 -10.18 28.74 14.81
C ARG A 91 -9.53 27.40 14.52
N ASN A 92 -10.07 26.33 15.09
CA ASN A 92 -9.69 24.97 14.75
C ASN A 92 -10.74 24.34 13.83
N MET A 93 -10.36 23.31 13.05
CA MET A 93 -11.31 22.65 12.15
C MET A 93 -12.36 21.88 12.96
N HIS A 94 -13.64 22.11 12.65
CA HIS A 94 -14.71 21.25 13.12
C HIS A 94 -14.49 19.82 12.59
N ILE A 95 -14.93 18.80 13.34
CA ILE A 95 -14.68 17.39 13.02
C ILE A 95 -15.09 17.02 11.59
N ALA A 96 -16.23 17.52 11.10
CA ALA A 96 -16.69 17.27 9.74
C ALA A 96 -15.79 17.92 8.67
N VAL A 97 -15.25 19.11 8.95
CA VAL A 97 -14.32 19.80 8.05
C VAL A 97 -12.98 19.08 8.05
N ALA A 98 -12.49 18.65 9.22
CA ALA A 98 -11.26 17.88 9.33
C ALA A 98 -11.38 16.55 8.56
N TYR A 99 -12.49 15.82 8.70
CA TYR A 99 -12.73 14.60 7.94
C TYR A 99 -12.64 14.82 6.42
N LEU A 100 -13.34 15.82 5.89
CA LEU A 100 -13.32 16.13 4.46
C LEU A 100 -11.92 16.59 4.00
N TYR A 101 -11.25 17.42 4.80
CA TYR A 101 -9.93 17.96 4.48
C TYR A 101 -8.84 16.89 4.46
N TYR A 102 -8.75 16.08 5.52
CA TYR A 102 -7.77 15.00 5.60
C TYR A 102 -8.13 13.84 4.67
N GLY A 103 -9.41 13.57 4.41
CA GLY A 103 -9.83 12.60 3.39
C GLY A 103 -9.44 13.03 1.97
N PHE A 104 -9.60 14.31 1.64
CA PHE A 104 -9.10 14.88 0.38
C PHE A 104 -7.57 14.79 0.26
N ALA A 105 -6.85 15.11 1.34
CA ALA A 105 -5.40 15.01 1.38
C ALA A 105 -4.91 13.57 1.18
N LEU A 106 -5.52 12.59 1.86
CA LEU A 106 -5.21 11.17 1.67
C LEU A 106 -5.46 10.73 0.23
N SER A 107 -6.57 11.17 -0.37
CA SER A 107 -6.90 10.86 -1.75
C SER A 107 -5.84 11.42 -2.70
N THR A 108 -5.41 12.67 -2.50
CA THR A 108 -4.36 13.29 -3.33
C THR A 108 -3.03 12.57 -3.18
N PHE A 109 -2.65 12.21 -1.94
CA PHE A 109 -1.47 11.40 -1.64
C PHE A 109 -1.49 10.07 -2.41
N ALA A 110 -2.58 9.31 -2.28
CA ALA A 110 -2.72 8.00 -2.92
C ALA A 110 -2.71 8.07 -4.45
N ILE A 111 -3.41 9.05 -5.03
CA ILE A 111 -3.44 9.26 -6.48
C ILE A 111 -2.03 9.60 -7.00
N HIS A 112 -1.30 10.46 -6.29
CA HIS A 112 0.06 10.84 -6.65
C HIS A 112 1.00 9.63 -6.62
N GLU A 113 0.94 8.85 -5.55
CA GLU A 113 1.73 7.62 -5.39
C GLU A 113 1.43 6.60 -6.48
N LEU A 114 0.17 6.27 -6.75
CA LEU A 114 -0.22 5.32 -7.80
C LEU A 114 0.30 5.74 -9.19
N ARG A 115 0.27 7.04 -9.49
CA ARG A 115 0.83 7.58 -10.74
C ARG A 115 2.34 7.45 -10.78
N MET A 116 3.04 7.65 -9.66
CA MET A 116 4.49 7.42 -9.57
C MET A 116 4.81 5.94 -9.78
N LEU A 117 4.12 5.04 -9.07
CA LEU A 117 4.32 3.59 -9.19
C LEU A 117 4.12 3.11 -10.62
N ARG A 118 3.07 3.58 -11.32
CA ARG A 118 2.90 3.31 -12.76
C ARG A 118 4.12 3.76 -13.55
N ARG A 119 4.58 5.00 -13.40
CA ARG A 119 5.74 5.52 -14.15
C ARG A 119 7.00 4.70 -13.90
N LEU A 120 7.21 4.28 -12.65
CA LEU A 120 8.33 3.39 -12.29
C LEU A 120 8.19 2.02 -12.95
N GLY A 121 6.98 1.48 -13.05
CA GLY A 121 6.74 0.20 -13.72
C GLY A 121 7.09 0.24 -15.22
N HIS A 122 6.82 1.37 -15.87
CA HIS A 122 7.25 1.61 -17.26
C HIS A 122 8.75 1.84 -17.42
N ARG A 123 9.47 2.13 -16.32
CA ARG A 123 10.91 2.38 -16.33
C ARG A 123 11.74 1.15 -15.96
N TYR A 124 11.30 0.39 -14.96
CA TYR A 124 12.08 -0.71 -14.37
C TYR A 124 11.43 -2.09 -14.60
N GLY A 125 10.19 -2.14 -15.08
CA GLY A 125 9.45 -3.40 -15.22
C GLY A 125 8.90 -3.92 -13.90
N TYR A 126 8.46 -5.17 -13.93
CA TYR A 126 7.81 -5.85 -12.81
C TYR A 126 8.48 -7.18 -12.49
N LEU A 127 8.39 -7.58 -11.23
CA LEU A 127 8.81 -8.91 -10.77
C LEU A 127 8.01 -9.99 -11.52
N ASP A 128 8.63 -11.13 -11.80
CA ASP A 128 8.11 -12.21 -12.66
C ASP A 128 7.83 -11.83 -14.12
N GLY A 129 8.30 -10.67 -14.58
CA GLY A 129 7.98 -10.12 -15.89
C GLY A 129 8.37 -11.01 -17.08
N ASP A 130 9.35 -11.91 -16.90
CA ASP A 130 9.78 -12.89 -17.91
C ASP A 130 8.81 -14.07 -18.09
N LYS A 131 7.90 -14.28 -17.14
CA LYS A 131 6.87 -15.33 -17.19
C LYS A 131 5.48 -14.77 -17.42
N HIS A 132 5.15 -13.68 -16.74
CA HIS A 132 3.83 -13.10 -16.72
C HIS A 132 3.92 -11.59 -16.90
N ALA A 133 3.10 -11.05 -17.81
CA ALA A 133 2.90 -9.61 -17.88
C ALA A 133 2.22 -9.13 -16.58
N ARG A 134 2.45 -7.87 -16.20
CA ARG A 134 1.79 -7.32 -15.01
C ARG A 134 0.27 -7.37 -15.14
N ASP A 135 -0.37 -7.90 -14.11
CA ASP A 135 -1.82 -7.96 -14.05
C ASP A 135 -2.45 -6.56 -14.06
N GLY A 136 -3.42 -6.36 -14.95
CA GLY A 136 -4.34 -5.23 -14.90
C GLY A 136 -5.56 -5.55 -14.05
N VAL A 137 -6.48 -4.59 -13.87
CA VAL A 137 -7.77 -4.88 -13.22
C VAL A 137 -8.61 -5.80 -14.12
N PRO A 138 -8.94 -7.03 -13.70
CA PRO A 138 -9.75 -7.92 -14.52
C PRO A 138 -11.13 -7.34 -14.84
N ASP A 139 -11.64 -7.62 -16.03
CA ASP A 139 -12.91 -7.07 -16.55
C ASP A 139 -14.08 -7.33 -15.60
N ALA A 140 -14.11 -8.53 -15.00
CA ALA A 140 -15.16 -8.95 -14.08
C ALA A 140 -15.13 -8.23 -12.72
N THR A 141 -13.98 -7.66 -12.33
CA THR A 141 -13.74 -7.12 -10.98
C THR A 141 -13.53 -5.60 -10.95
N VAL A 142 -13.68 -4.89 -12.07
CA VAL A 142 -13.51 -3.43 -12.15
C VAL A 142 -14.30 -2.70 -11.06
N ARG A 143 -15.57 -3.08 -10.88
CA ARG A 143 -16.41 -2.50 -9.82
C ARG A 143 -15.91 -2.83 -8.43
N LYS A 144 -15.53 -4.08 -8.17
CA LYS A 144 -15.02 -4.51 -6.86
C LYS A 144 -13.79 -3.68 -6.48
N VAL A 145 -12.81 -3.57 -7.38
CA VAL A 145 -11.58 -2.79 -7.11
C VAL A 145 -11.89 -1.32 -6.89
N ALA A 146 -12.80 -0.72 -7.67
CA ALA A 146 -13.22 0.66 -7.45
C ALA A 146 -13.90 0.85 -6.08
N ASP A 147 -14.80 -0.06 -5.70
CA ASP A 147 -15.50 -0.04 -4.42
C ASP A 147 -14.51 -0.18 -3.25
N SER A 148 -13.51 -1.08 -3.34
CA SER A 148 -12.45 -1.23 -2.33
C SER A 148 -11.61 0.04 -2.16
N LEU A 149 -11.20 0.68 -3.27
CA LEU A 149 -10.45 1.93 -3.23
C LEU A 149 -11.27 3.07 -2.59
N LEU A 150 -12.55 3.19 -2.97
CA LEU A 150 -13.47 4.17 -2.40
C LEU A 150 -13.71 3.93 -0.91
N ALA A 151 -13.88 2.66 -0.51
CA ALA A 151 -14.03 2.28 0.90
C ALA A 151 -12.79 2.69 1.70
N ALA A 152 -11.59 2.40 1.20
CA ALA A 152 -10.35 2.76 1.89
C ALA A 152 -10.21 4.28 2.10
N ILE A 153 -10.42 5.10 1.07
CA ILE A 153 -10.29 6.57 1.19
C ILE A 153 -11.45 7.23 1.95
N THR A 154 -12.59 6.55 2.10
CA THR A 154 -13.75 7.06 2.86
C THR A 154 -13.63 6.68 4.33
N PHE A 155 -13.47 5.39 4.62
CA PHE A 155 -13.57 4.88 5.98
C PHE A 155 -12.26 5.01 6.75
N ARG A 156 -11.09 4.93 6.10
CA ARG A 156 -9.83 5.05 6.84
C ARG A 156 -9.66 6.44 7.48
N PRO A 157 -9.86 7.57 6.79
CA PRO A 157 -9.88 8.88 7.44
C PRO A 157 -10.94 8.99 8.54
N ALA A 158 -12.11 8.37 8.37
CA ALA A 158 -13.15 8.36 9.38
C ALA A 158 -12.66 7.69 10.68
N ILE A 159 -11.99 6.55 10.59
CA ILE A 159 -11.41 5.84 11.74
C ILE A 159 -10.35 6.70 12.44
N LEU A 160 -9.44 7.34 11.69
CA LEU A 160 -8.43 8.24 12.27
C LEU A 160 -9.08 9.41 13.04
N ILE A 161 -10.11 10.02 12.43
CA ILE A 161 -10.85 11.12 13.02
C ILE A 161 -11.56 10.68 14.31
N LEU A 162 -12.28 9.56 14.27
CA LEU A 162 -13.03 9.05 15.42
C LEU A 162 -12.10 8.73 16.60
N LEU A 163 -10.98 8.07 16.34
CA LEU A 163 -10.06 7.64 17.39
C LEU A 163 -9.30 8.81 18.01
N ALA A 164 -8.71 9.67 17.19
CA ALA A 164 -7.66 10.57 17.64
C ALA A 164 -7.98 12.07 17.47
N TYR A 165 -8.90 12.47 16.60
CA TYR A 165 -9.15 13.89 16.34
C TYR A 165 -9.88 14.56 17.51
N ARG A 166 -9.34 15.68 17.97
CA ARG A 166 -9.92 16.52 19.02
C ARG A 166 -9.86 17.96 18.56
N SER A 167 -11.02 18.61 18.39
CA SER A 167 -11.11 20.00 17.92
C SER A 167 -10.49 21.03 18.88
N GLY A 168 -10.21 20.64 20.13
CA GLY A 168 -9.48 21.46 21.10
C GLY A 168 -7.95 21.42 20.92
N LEU A 169 -7.43 20.50 20.10
CA LEU A 169 -6.00 20.35 19.83
C LEU A 169 -5.69 20.77 18.39
N ASN A 170 -4.67 21.60 18.22
CA ASN A 170 -4.16 22.10 16.95
C ASN A 170 -2.88 21.35 16.55
N PRO A 171 -2.40 21.48 15.30
CA PRO A 171 -1.24 20.73 14.81
C PRO A 171 0.05 20.92 15.62
N GLU A 172 0.26 22.08 16.26
CA GLU A 172 1.39 22.32 17.19
C GLU A 172 1.40 21.37 18.40
N SER A 173 0.30 20.68 18.71
CA SER A 173 0.27 19.63 19.73
C SER A 173 1.08 18.37 19.33
N LEU A 174 1.54 18.26 18.08
CA LEU A 174 2.38 17.17 17.60
C LEU A 174 3.75 17.18 18.29
N ASN A 175 4.04 16.12 19.04
CA ASN A 175 5.35 15.94 19.67
C ASN A 175 6.37 15.45 18.65
N LEU A 176 7.12 16.37 18.04
CA LEU A 176 8.14 16.07 17.05
C LEU A 176 9.33 15.25 17.59
N TYR A 177 9.57 15.24 18.90
CA TYR A 177 10.63 14.42 19.50
C TYR A 177 10.22 12.95 19.59
N LEU A 178 8.95 12.68 19.89
CA LEU A 178 8.42 11.32 20.01
C LEU A 178 7.98 10.73 18.67
N LEU A 179 7.66 11.60 17.70
CA LEU A 179 7.13 11.21 16.39
C LEU A 179 8.00 10.19 15.64
N PRO A 180 9.34 10.31 15.57
CA PRO A 180 10.17 9.31 14.88
C PRO A 180 10.01 7.90 15.47
N LEU A 181 9.94 7.81 16.80
CA LEU A 181 9.73 6.53 17.50
C LEU A 181 8.33 5.98 17.23
N GLN A 182 7.31 6.84 17.24
CA GLN A 182 5.92 6.46 16.95
C GLN A 182 5.76 5.94 15.52
N VAL A 183 6.32 6.66 14.54
CA VAL A 183 6.30 6.28 13.12
C VAL A 183 7.10 4.99 12.87
N ALA A 184 8.19 4.77 13.59
CA ALA A 184 8.98 3.54 13.47
C ALA A 184 8.26 2.32 14.06
N LEU A 185 7.58 2.46 15.20
CA LEU A 185 6.97 1.34 15.92
C LEU A 185 5.53 1.04 15.48
N TYR A 186 4.77 2.05 15.05
CA TYR A 186 3.37 1.86 14.66
C TYR A 186 3.20 0.79 13.56
N PRO A 187 3.98 0.78 12.46
CA PRO A 187 3.86 -0.26 11.43
C PRO A 187 4.14 -1.67 11.96
N ILE A 188 5.13 -1.84 12.85
CA ILE A 188 5.46 -3.15 13.46
C ILE A 188 4.32 -3.63 14.37
N VAL A 189 3.74 -2.73 15.16
CA VAL A 189 2.56 -3.02 16.00
C VAL A 189 1.34 -3.32 15.13
N THR A 190 1.20 -2.67 13.98
CA THR A 190 0.13 -2.93 13.02
C THR A 190 0.28 -4.32 12.40
N ASP A 191 1.50 -4.71 12.00
CA ASP A 191 1.79 -6.05 11.48
C ASP A 191 1.45 -7.16 12.47
N PHE A 192 1.68 -6.95 13.77
CA PHE A 192 1.31 -7.91 14.80
C PHE A 192 -0.17 -8.28 14.70
N TRP A 193 -1.03 -7.27 14.54
CA TRP A 193 -2.47 -7.47 14.42
C TRP A 193 -2.86 -8.09 13.09
N PHE A 194 -2.22 -7.73 11.97
CA PHE A 194 -2.40 -8.45 10.70
C PHE A 194 -2.10 -9.94 10.89
N TYR A 195 -0.99 -10.27 11.53
CA TYR A 195 -0.54 -11.64 11.79
C TYR A 195 -1.52 -12.43 12.67
N CYS A 196 -2.11 -11.79 13.69
CA CYS A 196 -3.08 -12.42 14.57
C CYS A 196 -4.49 -12.58 13.96
N THR A 197 -4.77 -12.01 12.80
CA THR A 197 -6.10 -12.16 12.19
C THR A 197 -6.29 -13.56 11.57
N PRO A 198 -7.51 -14.15 11.66
CA PRO A 198 -7.81 -15.47 11.08
C PRO A 198 -7.56 -15.56 9.57
N ASN A 199 -7.49 -14.42 8.88
CA ASN A 199 -7.43 -14.32 7.43
C ASN A 199 -6.01 -14.26 6.85
N ALA A 200 -4.95 -14.24 7.68
CA ALA A 200 -3.57 -14.32 7.18
C ALA A 200 -3.37 -15.52 6.23
N LEU A 201 -4.15 -16.59 6.42
CA LEU A 201 -4.12 -17.82 5.61
C LEU A 201 -5.07 -17.82 4.39
N LEU A 202 -5.93 -16.81 4.18
CA LEU A 202 -7.06 -16.86 3.22
C LEU A 202 -6.98 -15.81 2.09
N THR A 203 -5.88 -15.08 1.94
CA THR A 203 -5.78 -13.77 1.25
C THR A 203 -5.88 -13.71 -0.28
N ILE A 204 -6.24 -14.77 -1.04
CA ILE A 204 -6.31 -14.61 -2.52
C ILE A 204 -7.58 -13.88 -2.97
N PHE A 205 -8.65 -13.93 -2.18
CA PHE A 205 -9.82 -13.10 -2.43
C PHE A 205 -9.97 -12.18 -1.23
N ALA A 206 -9.79 -10.88 -1.47
CA ALA A 206 -10.23 -9.85 -0.54
C ALA A 206 -11.74 -10.01 -0.34
N ASP A 207 -12.10 -10.87 0.58
CA ASP A 207 -13.46 -10.97 1.08
C ASP A 207 -13.71 -9.70 1.89
N THR A 208 -14.93 -9.20 1.85
CA THR A 208 -15.35 -7.94 2.49
C THR A 208 -14.89 -7.86 3.95
N GLU A 209 -14.81 -9.00 4.62
CA GLU A 209 -14.28 -9.18 5.97
C GLU A 209 -12.83 -8.71 6.08
N GLN A 210 -11.94 -9.12 5.18
CA GLN A 210 -10.54 -8.68 5.19
C GLN A 210 -10.45 -7.16 5.04
N GLU A 211 -11.23 -6.56 4.14
CA GLU A 211 -11.25 -5.11 3.95
C GLU A 211 -11.71 -4.37 5.22
N ILE A 212 -12.72 -4.90 5.93
CA ILE A 212 -13.17 -4.34 7.22
C ILE A 212 -12.05 -4.38 8.27
N PHE A 213 -11.33 -5.50 8.35
CA PHE A 213 -10.24 -5.64 9.30
C PHE A 213 -9.10 -4.66 8.99
N ASP A 214 -8.68 -4.61 7.73
CA ASP A 214 -7.60 -3.75 7.25
C ASP A 214 -7.93 -2.25 7.43
N ILE A 215 -9.17 -1.85 7.18
CA ILE A 215 -9.58 -0.44 7.22
C ILE A 215 -9.87 0.04 8.66
N ALA A 216 -10.49 -0.79 9.50
CA ALA A 216 -11.03 -0.35 10.78
C ALA A 216 -10.47 -1.09 11.99
N VAL A 217 -10.53 -2.43 11.99
CA VAL A 217 -10.22 -3.22 13.19
C VAL A 217 -8.74 -3.15 13.55
N ILE A 218 -7.86 -3.34 12.57
CA ILE A 218 -6.42 -3.37 12.79
C ILE A 218 -5.89 -1.99 13.19
N PRO A 219 -6.24 -0.88 12.50
CA PRO A 219 -5.89 0.46 12.97
C PRO A 219 -6.40 0.77 14.39
N PHE A 220 -7.60 0.31 14.74
CA PHE A 220 -8.14 0.44 16.09
C PHE A 220 -7.27 -0.29 17.13
N LEU A 221 -6.94 -1.55 16.87
CA LEU A 221 -6.14 -2.36 17.79
C LEU A 221 -4.71 -1.84 17.91
N ALA A 222 -4.09 -1.43 16.80
CA ALA A 222 -2.77 -0.82 16.79
C ALA A 222 -2.74 0.50 17.56
N PHE A 223 -3.74 1.37 17.38
CA PHE A 223 -3.86 2.65 18.11
C PHE A 223 -3.87 2.45 19.63
N TYR A 224 -4.71 1.53 20.13
CA TYR A 224 -4.76 1.27 21.57
C TYR A 224 -3.52 0.52 22.07
N SER A 225 -2.93 -0.35 21.25
CA SER A 225 -1.66 -1.02 21.59
C SER A 225 -0.54 -0.01 21.82
N MET A 226 -0.40 0.97 20.91
CA MET A 226 0.54 2.08 21.09
C MET A 226 0.30 2.85 22.38
N LYS A 227 -0.98 3.13 22.70
CA LYS A 227 -1.35 3.76 23.97
C LYS A 227 -0.94 2.92 25.19
N PHE A 228 -1.16 1.60 25.16
CA PHE A 228 -0.80 0.70 26.26
C PHE A 228 0.71 0.60 26.49
N ILE A 229 1.52 0.71 25.45
CA ILE A 229 3.00 0.73 25.58
C ILE A 229 3.57 2.14 25.84
N GLY A 230 2.72 3.12 26.17
CA GLY A 230 3.14 4.48 26.54
C GLY A 230 3.45 5.41 25.36
N LEU A 231 3.10 5.02 24.13
CA LEU A 231 3.31 5.79 22.91
C LEU A 231 1.98 6.36 22.39
N GLU A 232 1.27 7.10 23.24
CA GLU A 232 -0.03 7.67 22.87
C GLU A 232 0.07 8.57 21.64
N LEU A 233 -0.83 8.31 20.68
CA LEU A 233 -0.88 9.04 19.41
C LEU A 233 -1.97 10.10 19.48
N ASN A 234 -1.59 11.37 19.35
CA ASN A 234 -2.55 12.38 18.96
C ASN A 234 -2.90 12.21 17.46
N PHE A 235 -3.90 12.94 16.98
CA PHE A 235 -4.33 12.82 15.58
C PHE A 235 -3.20 13.02 14.56
N TYR A 236 -2.32 14.01 14.78
CA TYR A 236 -1.28 14.36 13.83
C TYR A 236 -0.16 13.31 13.77
N ALA A 237 0.20 12.73 14.91
CA ALA A 237 1.12 11.60 14.97
C ALA A 237 0.49 10.36 14.33
N PHE A 238 -0.78 10.09 14.64
CA PHE A 238 -1.52 8.95 14.08
C PHE A 238 -1.69 9.05 12.56
N TRP A 239 -1.92 10.27 12.06
CA TRP A 239 -1.94 10.59 10.64
C TRP A 239 -0.60 10.27 9.98
N MET A 240 0.52 10.77 10.52
CA MET A 240 1.84 10.48 9.97
C MET A 240 2.16 8.99 9.98
N CYS A 241 1.84 8.27 11.06
CA CYS A 241 2.00 6.81 11.11
C CYS A 241 1.19 6.11 10.02
N HIS A 242 -0.03 6.58 9.76
CA HIS A 242 -0.88 6.05 8.69
C HIS A 242 -0.40 6.38 7.28
N MET A 243 0.29 7.51 7.08
CA MET A 243 0.89 7.79 5.77
C MET A 243 1.98 6.78 5.42
N TYR A 244 2.73 6.30 6.42
CA TYR A 244 3.71 5.21 6.24
C TYR A 244 3.04 3.88 5.91
N VAL A 245 2.00 3.51 6.67
CA VAL A 245 1.25 2.27 6.41
C VAL A 245 0.63 2.28 5.02
N TRP A 246 -0.03 3.38 4.66
CA TRP A 246 -0.69 3.52 3.37
C TRP A 246 0.28 3.45 2.19
N PHE A 247 1.40 4.18 2.28
CA PHE A 247 2.43 4.15 1.24
C PHE A 247 2.97 2.74 1.03
N THR A 248 3.33 2.05 2.12
CA THR A 248 3.83 0.68 2.01
C THR A 248 2.78 -0.29 1.46
N GLU A 249 1.50 -0.13 1.80
CA GLU A 249 0.42 -0.96 1.25
C GLU A 249 0.28 -0.79 -0.28
N LEU A 250 0.26 0.46 -0.77
CA LEU A 250 0.18 0.72 -2.22
C LEU A 250 1.45 0.27 -2.96
N LEU A 251 2.62 0.52 -2.38
CA LEU A 251 3.90 0.06 -2.88
C LEU A 251 3.96 -1.46 -2.98
N GLY A 252 3.53 -2.19 -1.95
CA GLY A 252 3.50 -3.65 -1.92
C GLY A 252 2.72 -4.25 -3.09
N HIS A 253 1.59 -3.63 -3.43
CA HIS A 253 0.76 -4.05 -4.57
C HIS A 253 1.26 -3.54 -5.94
N SER A 254 2.43 -2.90 -6.03
CA SER A 254 2.96 -2.41 -7.30
C SER A 254 3.60 -3.50 -8.15
N GLY A 255 4.24 -4.49 -7.51
CA GLY A 255 5.02 -5.54 -8.18
C GLY A 255 6.26 -5.01 -8.92
N LEU A 256 6.74 -3.80 -8.62
CA LEU A 256 7.89 -3.19 -9.31
C LEU A 256 9.14 -4.05 -9.16
N ARG A 257 9.92 -4.15 -10.25
CA ARG A 257 11.23 -4.80 -10.24
C ARG A 257 12.34 -3.86 -9.76
N VAL A 258 12.24 -3.46 -8.50
CA VAL A 258 13.22 -2.62 -7.82
C VAL A 258 13.46 -3.17 -6.42
N HIS A 259 14.72 -3.30 -6.02
CA HIS A 259 15.05 -3.71 -4.67
C HIS A 259 14.87 -2.52 -3.73
N LEU A 260 13.80 -2.56 -2.97
CA LEU A 260 13.43 -1.58 -1.96
C LEU A 260 12.70 -2.29 -0.82
N HIS A 261 12.73 -1.67 0.34
CA HIS A 261 11.99 -2.16 1.50
C HIS A 261 10.72 -1.34 1.74
N ALA A 262 9.82 -1.84 2.58
CA ALA A 262 8.77 -1.04 3.19
C ALA A 262 9.35 0.27 3.76
N ALA A 263 8.60 1.36 3.65
CA ALA A 263 9.07 2.65 4.12
C ALA A 263 9.20 2.64 5.65
N SER A 264 10.38 2.97 6.17
CA SER A 264 10.65 2.95 7.61
C SER A 264 11.79 3.87 8.00
N LEU A 265 11.62 4.61 9.10
CA LEU A 265 12.67 5.43 9.69
C LEU A 265 13.77 4.58 10.35
N ILE A 266 13.50 3.30 10.59
CA ILE A 266 14.43 2.34 11.20
C ILE A 266 14.83 1.24 10.23
N ASP A 267 14.73 1.47 8.92
CA ASP A 267 15.10 0.53 7.86
C ASP A 267 16.50 -0.09 8.08
N GLY A 268 17.50 0.72 8.45
CA GLY A 268 18.85 0.20 8.75
C GLY A 268 18.90 -0.77 9.93
N ILE A 269 18.04 -0.59 10.94
CA ILE A 269 17.92 -1.53 12.08
C ILE A 269 17.23 -2.80 11.61
N LEU A 270 16.14 -2.67 10.84
CA LEU A 270 15.42 -3.83 10.31
C LEU A 270 16.32 -4.67 9.40
N GLY A 271 17.05 -4.03 8.49
CA GLY A 271 18.02 -4.66 7.59
C GLY A 271 19.16 -5.35 8.33
N TYR A 272 19.68 -4.75 9.40
CA TYR A 272 20.72 -5.38 10.23
C TYR A 272 20.26 -6.72 10.84
N PHE A 273 18.98 -6.82 11.22
CA PHE A 273 18.39 -8.05 11.76
C PHE A 273 17.79 -8.97 10.69
N GLY A 274 17.82 -8.59 9.40
CA GLY A 274 17.20 -9.35 8.31
C GLY A 274 15.65 -9.38 8.37
N VAL A 275 15.04 -8.45 9.09
CA VAL A 275 13.57 -8.38 9.33
C VAL A 275 12.90 -7.25 8.55
N GLU A 276 13.60 -6.65 7.61
CA GLU A 276 13.04 -5.74 6.62
C GLU A 276 12.10 -6.48 5.65
N LEU A 277 11.05 -5.81 5.17
CA LEU A 277 10.15 -6.36 4.16
C LEU A 277 10.53 -5.77 2.81
N ALA A 278 11.20 -6.54 1.96
CA ALA A 278 11.44 -6.14 0.58
C ALA A 278 10.15 -6.19 -0.22
N LEU A 279 10.06 -5.38 -1.28
CA LEU A 279 8.90 -5.40 -2.17
C LEU A 279 8.60 -6.80 -2.73
N GLU A 280 9.65 -7.57 -3.06
CA GLU A 280 9.47 -8.95 -3.52
C GLU A 280 8.86 -9.86 -2.45
N ASP A 281 9.13 -9.63 -1.16
CA ASP A 281 8.55 -10.45 -0.09
C ASP A 281 7.01 -10.33 -0.10
N HIS A 282 6.50 -9.12 -0.34
CA HIS A 282 5.07 -8.83 -0.49
C HIS A 282 4.50 -9.34 -1.83
N ASP A 283 5.22 -9.17 -2.94
CA ASP A 283 4.82 -9.71 -4.25
C ASP A 283 4.68 -11.25 -4.19
N LEU A 284 5.64 -11.91 -3.56
CA LEU A 284 5.65 -13.34 -3.30
C LEU A 284 4.38 -13.79 -2.54
N HIS A 285 3.99 -13.07 -1.49
CA HIS A 285 2.77 -13.37 -0.73
C HIS A 285 1.51 -13.43 -1.62
N HIS A 286 1.40 -12.51 -2.58
CA HIS A 286 0.27 -12.47 -3.52
C HIS A 286 0.39 -13.49 -4.66
N ARG A 287 1.61 -13.73 -5.15
CA ARG A 287 1.87 -14.58 -6.30
C ARG A 287 1.70 -16.08 -6.01
N THR A 288 2.10 -16.56 -4.84
CA THR A 288 2.15 -18.00 -4.54
C THR A 288 0.82 -18.59 -4.05
N GLY A 289 -0.17 -17.75 -3.76
CA GLY A 289 -1.52 -18.14 -3.37
C GLY A 289 -1.63 -18.83 -1.99
N TRP A 290 -2.85 -18.89 -1.44
CA TRP A 290 -3.19 -19.37 -0.11
C TRP A 290 -2.66 -20.76 0.26
N LYS A 291 -2.50 -21.68 -0.70
CA LYS A 291 -2.04 -23.05 -0.41
C LYS A 291 -0.55 -23.14 -0.05
N SER A 292 0.22 -22.12 -0.39
CA SER A 292 1.67 -22.03 -0.17
C SER A 292 2.07 -20.61 0.22
N SER A 293 1.23 -19.95 1.03
CA SER A 293 1.42 -18.56 1.44
C SER A 293 2.52 -18.43 2.50
N HIS A 294 3.15 -17.27 2.53
CA HIS A 294 4.30 -16.87 3.35
C HIS A 294 4.36 -15.33 3.38
N ASN A 295 5.26 -14.75 4.18
CA ASN A 295 5.45 -13.30 4.31
C ASN A 295 4.13 -12.57 4.63
N TYR A 296 3.56 -12.87 5.80
CA TYR A 296 2.27 -12.33 6.24
C TYR A 296 2.38 -10.88 6.75
N GLY A 297 3.57 -10.43 7.13
CA GLY A 297 3.84 -9.05 7.48
C GLY A 297 3.63 -8.12 6.29
N LYS A 298 2.99 -6.97 6.53
CA LYS A 298 2.71 -5.96 5.49
C LYS A 298 3.68 -4.80 5.52
N GLN A 299 4.35 -4.57 6.65
CA GLN A 299 5.25 -3.44 6.88
C GLN A 299 6.69 -3.88 7.21
N SER A 300 6.88 -5.09 7.70
CA SER A 300 8.15 -5.68 8.11
C SER A 300 8.05 -7.21 8.14
N ARG A 301 9.18 -7.91 8.17
CA ARG A 301 9.25 -9.36 8.42
C ARG A 301 9.53 -9.70 9.88
N VAL A 302 9.31 -8.75 10.81
CA VAL A 302 9.55 -8.98 12.26
C VAL A 302 8.77 -10.20 12.74
N TRP A 303 7.47 -10.22 12.48
CA TRP A 303 6.61 -11.33 12.91
C TRP A 303 6.80 -12.58 12.06
N ASP A 304 7.07 -12.44 10.75
CA ASP A 304 7.40 -13.58 9.91
C ASP A 304 8.66 -14.31 10.39
N THR A 305 9.64 -13.56 10.88
CA THR A 305 10.88 -14.13 11.45
C THR A 305 10.60 -14.82 12.77
N VAL A 306 9.78 -14.21 13.64
CA VAL A 306 9.38 -14.80 14.93
C VAL A 306 8.62 -16.12 14.74
N PHE A 307 7.76 -16.19 13.73
CA PHE A 307 6.87 -17.34 13.52
C PHE A 307 7.32 -18.29 12.41
N GLY A 308 8.43 -18.01 11.74
CA GLY A 308 9.05 -18.90 10.74
C GLY A 308 8.29 -18.97 9.41
N THR A 309 7.72 -17.84 8.96
CA THR A 309 6.89 -17.76 7.74
C THR A 309 7.55 -16.96 6.61
N CYS A 310 8.83 -16.63 6.75
CA CYS A 310 9.62 -16.02 5.68
C CYS A 310 9.82 -16.99 4.51
N ALA A 311 9.69 -16.49 3.28
CA ALA A 311 10.09 -17.20 2.07
C ALA A 311 11.37 -16.64 1.46
N ASP A 312 12.04 -17.48 0.68
CA ASP A 312 13.23 -17.08 -0.08
C ASP A 312 12.86 -16.16 -1.25
N ARG A 313 13.57 -15.04 -1.35
CA ARG A 313 13.52 -14.11 -2.48
C ARG A 313 13.98 -14.79 -3.77
N ILE A 314 13.40 -14.44 -4.91
CA ILE A 314 13.73 -15.04 -6.22
C ILE A 314 14.68 -14.11 -6.98
N GLU A 315 14.27 -12.85 -7.18
CA GLU A 315 14.99 -11.84 -7.95
C GLU A 315 15.78 -10.88 -7.05
N CYS A 316 15.23 -10.50 -5.90
CA CYS A 316 15.81 -9.54 -4.95
C CYS A 316 16.72 -10.22 -3.91
N LYS A 317 17.47 -11.24 -4.33
CA LYS A 317 18.53 -11.85 -3.50
C LYS A 317 19.67 -10.84 -3.34
N GLU A 318 20.32 -10.82 -2.18
CA GLU A 318 21.40 -9.87 -1.86
C GLU A 318 22.51 -9.85 -2.93
N ASN A 319 22.87 -11.01 -3.46
CA ASN A 319 23.88 -11.14 -4.51
C ASN A 319 23.41 -10.78 -5.93
N ASN A 320 22.13 -10.47 -6.12
CA ASN A 320 21.53 -10.07 -7.39
C ASN A 320 21.10 -8.59 -7.39
N VAL A 321 21.26 -7.87 -6.28
CA VAL A 321 20.98 -6.43 -6.21
C VAL A 321 22.18 -5.64 -6.73
N ASN A 322 21.93 -4.69 -7.62
CA ASN A 322 22.93 -3.75 -8.09
C ASN A 322 22.84 -2.45 -7.28
N TYR A 323 23.70 -2.33 -6.27
CA TYR A 323 23.76 -1.14 -5.41
C TYR A 323 24.36 0.10 -6.10
N ASP A 324 24.97 -0.05 -7.28
CA ASP A 324 25.46 1.07 -8.09
C ASP A 324 24.36 1.64 -9.02
N ASP A 325 23.32 0.86 -9.32
CA ASP A 325 22.17 1.30 -10.11
C ASP A 325 21.05 1.81 -9.20
N ILE A 326 21.13 3.10 -8.87
CA ILE A 326 20.19 3.75 -7.96
C ILE A 326 18.91 4.16 -8.70
N ALA A 327 17.83 3.44 -8.43
CA ALA A 327 16.48 3.83 -8.84
C ALA A 327 16.00 5.05 -8.05
N SER A 328 15.32 5.96 -8.75
CA SER A 328 14.76 7.17 -8.15
C SER A 328 13.24 7.11 -7.99
N PHE A 329 12.76 7.43 -6.78
CA PHE A 329 11.36 7.71 -6.49
C PHE A 329 11.14 9.23 -6.56
N PRO A 330 10.41 9.74 -7.56
CA PRO A 330 10.21 11.18 -7.68
C PRO A 330 9.43 11.74 -6.49
N LEU A 331 9.89 12.88 -5.96
CA LEU A 331 9.14 13.62 -4.94
C LEU A 331 7.92 14.34 -5.55
N LEU A 332 8.03 14.80 -6.80
CA LEU A 332 7.05 15.62 -7.51
C LEU A 332 6.59 14.97 -8.82
#